data_AF-A0A8J5Q9A9-F1
#
_entry.id   AF-A0A8J5Q9A9-F1
#
_cell.length_a   1.000
_cell.length_b   1.000
_cell.length_c   1.000
_cell.angle_alpha   90.00
_cell.angle_beta   90.00
_cell.angle_gamma   90.00
#
_symmetry.space_group_name_H-M   'P 1'
#
loop_
_entity.id
_entity.type
_entity.pdbx_description
1 polymer ?
#
loop_
_entity_poly.entity_id
_entity_poly.type
_entity_poly.pdbx_seq_one_letter_code
_entity_poly.pdbx_strand_id
1 'polypeptide(L)'
;MDGQPEWQTIGDILHSIIGLEQVDGPDSLLCGSCWILTYGETSRPVLIRDSAKEGFVSKLDALNWLTGNKGEELGKVEVKATKVDRTNCGFPPEEI
;
A
#
# COMPACT_ATOMS: atom_id res chain seq x y z
N MET A 1 -12.00 -20.04 -2.24
CA MET A 1 -12.60 -18.71 -2.01
C MET A 1 -12.07 -18.26 -0.67
N ASP A 2 -10.86 -17.71 -0.70
CA ASP A 2 -9.87 -17.95 0.35
C ASP A 2 -9.71 -16.69 1.21
N GLY A 3 -10.22 -16.72 2.44
CA GLY A 3 -9.77 -15.90 3.59
C GLY A 3 -9.72 -14.38 3.46
N GLN A 4 -10.11 -13.78 2.33
CA GLN A 4 -10.12 -12.34 2.16
C GLN A 4 -11.32 -11.75 2.91
N PRO A 5 -11.12 -10.72 3.75
CA PRO A 5 -12.26 -10.08 4.39
C PRO A 5 -13.16 -9.47 3.31
N GLU A 6 -14.48 -9.55 3.50
CA GLU A 6 -15.46 -8.95 2.59
C GLU A 6 -15.38 -7.42 2.64
N TRP A 7 -14.45 -6.85 1.88
CA TRP A 7 -14.31 -5.41 1.72
C TRP A 7 -15.19 -4.93 0.57
N GLN A 8 -16.15 -4.08 0.88
CA GLN A 8 -17.04 -3.49 -0.12
C GLN A 8 -16.55 -2.12 -0.56
N THR A 9 -15.83 -1.42 0.32
CA THR A 9 -15.34 -0.07 0.09
C THR A 9 -13.88 0.09 0.50
N ILE A 10 -13.24 1.15 0.00
CA ILE A 10 -11.90 1.56 0.43
C ILE A 10 -11.86 1.85 1.94
N GLY A 11 -12.98 2.26 2.54
CA GLY A 11 -13.07 2.57 3.97
C GLY A 11 -12.99 1.33 4.88
N ASP A 12 -13.23 0.14 4.33
CA ASP A 12 -13.18 -1.12 5.10
C ASP A 12 -11.73 -1.61 5.31
N ILE A 13 -10.77 -1.00 4.61
CA ILE A 13 -9.37 -1.42 4.59
C ILE A 13 -8.60 -0.59 5.63
N LEU A 14 -8.14 -1.25 6.70
CA LEU A 14 -7.43 -0.62 7.81
C LEU A 14 -6.12 0.07 7.38
N HIS A 15 -5.49 -0.42 6.31
CA HIS A 15 -4.21 0.06 5.79
C HIS A 15 -4.38 1.00 4.60
N SER A 16 -3.40 1.88 4.38
CA SER A 16 -3.41 2.76 3.21
C SER A 16 -3.37 1.94 1.93
N ILE A 17 -4.44 2.10 1.14
CA ILE A 17 -4.52 1.60 -0.23
C ILE A 17 -3.70 2.52 -1.13
N ILE A 18 -2.86 1.92 -1.97
CA ILE A 18 -2.05 2.66 -2.92
C ILE A 18 -2.06 2.01 -4.30
N GLY A 19 -1.80 2.85 -5.31
CA GLY A 19 -1.46 2.41 -6.65
C GLY A 19 0.04 2.12 -6.76
N LEU A 20 0.39 1.18 -7.65
CA LEU A 20 1.78 0.85 -7.97
C LEU A 20 1.97 0.75 -9.50
N GLU A 21 3.04 1.35 -10.01
CA GLU A 21 3.33 1.39 -11.46
C GLU A 21 3.46 0.02 -12.13
N GLN A 22 3.89 -1.01 -11.40
CA GLN A 22 4.05 -2.37 -11.93
C GLN A 22 2.72 -3.14 -12.02
N VAL A 23 1.61 -2.61 -11.51
CA VAL A 23 0.29 -3.22 -11.68
C VAL A 23 -0.18 -2.95 -13.11
N ASP A 24 -0.17 -4.01 -13.92
CA ASP A 24 -0.40 -4.01 -15.36
C ASP A 24 -1.87 -4.25 -15.77
N GLY A 25 -2.73 -4.59 -14.81
CA GLY A 25 -4.16 -4.76 -15.03
C GLY A 25 -4.89 -5.37 -13.84
N PRO A 26 -6.20 -5.63 -13.98
CA PRO A 26 -7.05 -6.14 -12.90
C PRO A 26 -6.58 -7.47 -12.30
N ASP A 27 -6.01 -8.37 -13.10
CA ASP A 27 -5.55 -9.71 -12.69
C ASP A 27 -4.07 -9.74 -12.26
N SER A 28 -3.46 -8.57 -12.05
CA SER A 28 -2.04 -8.49 -11.69
C SER A 28 -1.74 -9.23 -10.38
N LEU A 29 -0.68 -10.04 -10.36
CA LEU A 29 -0.21 -10.74 -9.15
C LEU A 29 0.29 -9.78 -8.05
N LEU A 30 0.41 -8.49 -8.36
CA LEU A 30 0.75 -7.45 -7.39
C LEU A 30 -0.47 -6.91 -6.66
N CYS A 31 -1.68 -7.07 -7.20
CA CYS A 31 -2.91 -6.74 -6.48
C CYS A 31 -2.99 -7.57 -5.18
N GLY A 32 -3.11 -6.90 -4.04
CA GLY A 32 -3.11 -7.57 -2.73
C GLY A 32 -1.76 -7.85 -2.12
N SER A 33 -0.66 -7.54 -2.82
CA SER A 33 0.65 -7.55 -2.19
C SER A 33 0.78 -6.48 -1.11
N CYS A 34 1.48 -6.82 -0.03
CA CYS A 34 1.82 -5.90 1.06
C CYS A 34 3.27 -5.44 0.91
N TRP A 35 3.51 -4.17 1.17
CA TRP A 35 4.84 -3.57 1.10
C TRP A 35 5.11 -2.72 2.33
N ILE A 36 6.36 -2.68 2.79
CA ILE A 36 6.83 -1.68 3.73
C ILE A 36 7.52 -0.57 2.94
N LEU A 37 6.99 0.66 3.05
CA LEU A 37 7.63 1.87 2.52
C LEU A 37 8.37 2.57 3.67
N THR A 38 9.63 2.93 3.44
CA THR A 38 10.48 3.58 4.42
C THR A 38 10.96 4.94 3.92
N TYR A 39 10.71 5.98 4.69
CA TYR A 39 11.21 7.34 4.49
C TYR A 39 11.91 7.83 5.77
N GLY A 40 13.22 8.06 5.70
CA GLY A 40 14.03 8.33 6.89
C GLY A 40 13.94 7.18 7.89
N GLU A 41 13.48 7.48 9.10
CA GLU A 41 13.26 6.49 10.17
C GLU A 41 11.81 5.96 10.22
N THR A 42 10.91 6.50 9.38
CA THR A 42 9.50 6.13 9.38
C THR A 42 9.24 5.01 8.36
N SER A 43 8.68 3.89 8.82
CA SER A 43 8.32 2.74 7.99
C SER A 43 6.84 2.43 8.12
N ARG A 44 6.13 2.18 7.01
CA ARG A 44 4.68 1.88 7.02
C ARG A 44 4.28 0.77 6.06
N PRO A 45 3.37 -0.13 6.49
CA PRO A 45 2.75 -1.10 5.61
C PRO A 45 1.72 -0.44 4.70
N VAL A 46 1.74 -0.83 3.43
CA VAL A 46 0.81 -0.38 2.40
C VAL A 46 0.33 -1.58 1.58
N LEU A 47 -0.91 -1.49 1.13
CA LEU A 47 -1.56 -2.54 0.35
C LEU A 47 -1.79 -2.07 -1.07
N ILE A 48 -1.34 -2.87 -2.04
CA ILE A 48 -1.54 -2.55 -3.45
C ILE A 48 -2.96 -2.96 -3.88
N ARG A 49 -3.68 -2.04 -4.50
CA ARG A 49 -5.02 -2.30 -5.06
C ARG A 49 -5.22 -1.79 -6.48
N ASP A 50 -4.37 -0.88 -6.93
CA ASP A 50 -4.54 -0.22 -8.22
C ASP A 50 -3.21 -0.03 -8.94
N SER A 51 -3.30 0.28 -10.21
CA SER A 51 -2.21 0.82 -11.01
C SER A 51 -1.87 2.25 -10.61
N ALA A 52 -0.63 2.63 -10.85
CA ALA A 52 -0.19 4.01 -10.82
C ALA A 52 0.56 4.32 -12.11
N LYS A 53 0.70 5.61 -12.44
CA LYS A 53 1.52 6.01 -13.59
C LYS A 53 3.03 5.92 -13.31
N GLU A 54 3.43 6.16 -12.07
CA GLU A 54 4.84 6.17 -11.66
C GLU A 54 4.93 5.85 -10.17
N GLY A 55 5.85 4.95 -9.80
CA GLY A 55 6.13 4.54 -8.42
C GLY A 55 4.88 4.12 -7.64
N PHE A 56 4.81 4.58 -6.39
CA PHE A 56 3.68 4.40 -5.49
C PHE A 56 2.85 5.68 -5.42
N VAL A 57 1.53 5.58 -5.60
CA VAL A 57 0.60 6.73 -5.50
C VAL A 57 -0.44 6.47 -4.43
N SER A 58 -0.62 7.43 -3.52
CA SER A 58 -1.51 7.29 -2.37
C SER A 58 -2.43 8.49 -2.20
N LYS A 59 -3.39 8.38 -1.27
CA LYS A 59 -4.03 9.57 -0.68
C LYS A 59 -2.99 10.38 0.10
N LEU A 60 -3.26 11.69 0.25
CA LEU A 60 -2.40 12.62 0.96
C LEU A 60 -2.09 12.18 2.40
N ASP A 61 -3.06 11.60 3.12
CA ASP A 61 -2.87 11.14 4.50
C ASP A 61 -1.75 10.12 4.65
N ALA A 62 -1.57 9.22 3.68
CA ALA A 62 -0.49 8.23 3.73
C ALA A 62 0.88 8.89 3.53
N LEU A 63 0.98 9.87 2.63
CA LEU A 63 2.21 10.64 2.44
C LEU A 63 2.50 11.51 3.66
N ASN A 64 1.49 12.17 4.24
CA ASN A 64 1.59 12.90 5.49
C ASN A 64 2.11 12.01 6.61
N TRP A 65 1.61 10.78 6.72
CA TRP A 65 2.03 9.87 7.76
C TRP A 65 3.50 9.44 7.63
N LEU A 66 3.97 9.20 6.40
CA LEU A 66 5.37 8.89 6.12
C LEU A 66 6.30 10.08 6.34
N THR A 67 5.82 11.30 6.10
CA THR A 67 6.65 12.51 6.05
C THR A 67 6.51 13.43 7.26
N GLY A 68 5.71 13.05 8.26
CA GLY A 68 5.44 13.88 9.44
C GLY A 68 4.57 15.10 9.13
N ASN A 69 3.46 14.90 8.41
CA ASN A 69 2.49 15.90 7.97
C ASN A 69 3.01 16.93 6.96
N LYS A 70 3.98 16.55 6.12
CA LYS A 70 4.56 17.41 5.08
C LYS A 70 4.20 16.99 3.65
N GLY A 71 3.15 16.19 3.49
CA GLY A 71 2.80 15.60 2.20
C GLY A 71 2.42 16.62 1.13
N GLU A 72 1.69 17.68 1.49
CA GLU A 72 1.34 18.76 0.54
C GLU A 72 2.57 19.57 0.11
N GLU A 73 3.46 19.88 1.06
CA GLU A 73 4.69 20.63 0.80
C GLU A 73 5.65 19.85 -0.10
N LEU A 74 5.85 18.55 0.20
CA LEU A 74 6.81 17.71 -0.51
C LEU A 74 6.26 17.21 -1.84
N GLY A 75 4.97 16.86 -1.91
CA GLY A 75 4.26 16.33 -3.08
C GLY A 75 4.68 14.91 -3.51
N LYS A 76 5.98 14.60 -3.47
CA LYS A 76 6.59 13.31 -3.80
C LYS A 76 7.87 13.13 -2.97
N VAL A 77 8.15 11.90 -2.58
CA VAL A 77 9.39 11.52 -1.89
C VAL A 77 9.95 10.23 -2.47
N GLU A 78 11.26 10.03 -2.36
CA GLU A 78 11.90 8.75 -2.65
C GLU A 78 11.87 7.88 -1.39
N VAL A 79 11.46 6.61 -1.54
CA VAL A 79 11.31 5.67 -0.43
C VAL A 79 12.05 4.37 -0.72
N LYS A 80 12.50 3.69 0.34
CA LYS A 80 12.87 2.27 0.22
C LYS A 80 11.61 1.43 0.32
N ALA A 81 11.39 0.53 -0.63
CA ALA A 81 10.23 -0.33 -0.68
C ALA A 81 10.64 -1.80 -0.56
N THR A 82 9.98 -2.55 0.34
CA THR A 82 10.21 -4.00 0.51
C THR A 82 8.87 -4.72 0.47
N LYS A 83 8.71 -5.68 -0.44
CA LYS A 83 7.53 -6.57 -0.47
C LYS A 83 7.60 -7.52 0.73
N VAL A 84 6.50 -7.64 1.48
CA VAL A 84 6.40 -8.45 2.69
C VAL A 84 5.15 -9.32 2.66
N ASP A 85 5.05 -10.23 3.62
CA ASP A 85 3.87 -11.06 3.81
C ASP A 85 2.62 -10.21 4.11
N ARG A 86 1.45 -10.64 3.61
CA ARG A 86 0.17 -9.94 3.72
C ARG A 86 -0.29 -9.76 5.17
N THR A 87 0.18 -10.60 6.10
CA THR A 87 -0.05 -10.43 7.54
C THR A 87 0.44 -9.09 8.08
N ASN A 88 1.48 -8.49 7.50
CA ASN A 88 1.94 -7.15 7.86
C ASN A 88 0.94 -6.04 7.48
N CYS A 89 0.01 -6.34 6.57
CA CYS A 89 -1.12 -5.48 6.19
C CYS A 89 -2.45 -5.99 6.79
N GLY A 90 -2.39 -6.77 7.87
CA GLY A 90 -3.57 -7.18 8.65
C GLY A 90 -4.44 -8.25 7.99
N PHE A 91 -3.93 -8.97 7.00
CA PHE A 91 -4.60 -10.15 6.47
C PHE A 91 -4.29 -11.36 7.35
N PRO A 92 -5.24 -12.31 7.52
CA PRO A 92 -4.90 -13.61 8.06
C PRO A 92 -3.84 -14.27 7.17
N PRO A 93 -2.97 -15.13 7.74
CA PRO A 93 -2.10 -15.98 6.93
C PRO A 93 -2.98 -16.80 5.96
N GLU A 94 -2.53 -16.97 4.72
CA GLU A 94 -3.24 -17.84 3.78
C GLU A 94 -3.28 -19.26 4.35
N GLU A 95 -4.47 -19.77 4.66
CA GLU A 95 -4.67 -21.16 5.05
C GLU A 95 -4.43 -22.04 3.82
N ILE A 96 -3.44 -22.94 3.95
CA ILE A 96 -3.06 -23.93 2.93
C ILE A 96 -3.98 -25.14 3.02
#